data_AF-A0A2T6FX70-F1
#
_entry.id   AF-A0A2T6FX70-F1
#
_cell.length_a   1.000
_cell.length_b   1.000
_cell.length_c   1.000
_cell.angle_alpha   90.00
_cell.angle_beta   90.00
_cell.angle_gamma   90.00
#
_symmetry.space_group_name_H-M   'P 1'
#
loop_
_entity.id
_entity.type
_entity.pdbx_description
1 polymer ?
#
loop_
_entity_poly.entity_id
_entity_poly.type
_entity_poly.pdbx_seq_one_letter_code
_entity_poly.pdbx_strand_id
1 'polypeptide(L)'
;MTEQVWSSPIGDLRINESDDGGMFAQGQYVASGNPVFFSIKLPARGRREEVDFEFIRVRISGVEAYTDMARDFLVSELGLDPEGEGKAPLIGDPEFTFWGGLDWSILFAEGSLDICEPYGVLVNFHDAHIVGFDDLSGAEEV
;
A
#
# COMPACT_ATOMS: atom_id res chain seq x y z
N MET A 1 11.53 -12.79 -20.41
CA MET A 1 12.14 -12.05 -19.28
C MET A 1 12.34 -13.06 -18.16
N THR A 2 13.52 -13.10 -17.55
CA THR A 2 13.80 -14.00 -16.43
C THR A 2 13.17 -13.40 -15.18
N GLU A 3 12.12 -14.03 -14.64
CA GLU A 3 11.60 -13.68 -13.30
C GLU A 3 12.75 -13.76 -12.30
N GLN A 4 13.17 -12.62 -11.75
CA GLN A 4 14.20 -12.59 -10.73
C GLN A 4 13.51 -12.66 -9.37
N VAL A 5 13.77 -13.74 -8.64
CA VAL A 5 13.28 -13.91 -7.26
C VAL A 5 14.39 -13.54 -6.28
N TRP A 6 14.03 -12.81 -5.23
CA TRP A 6 14.90 -12.43 -4.13
C TRP A 6 14.36 -13.00 -2.81
N SER A 7 15.07 -13.96 -2.23
CA SER A 7 14.75 -14.46 -0.89
C SER A 7 15.14 -13.43 0.18
N SER A 8 14.17 -13.08 1.02
CA SER A 8 14.28 -12.03 2.04
C SER A 8 13.74 -12.49 3.40
N PRO A 9 14.00 -11.75 4.49
CA PRO A 9 13.44 -12.05 5.81
C PRO A 9 11.91 -12.02 5.89
N ILE A 10 11.22 -11.47 4.88
CA ILE A 10 9.75 -11.40 4.80
C ILE A 10 9.17 -12.31 3.71
N GLY A 11 9.98 -13.23 3.17
CA GLY A 11 9.58 -14.19 2.14
C GLY A 11 10.30 -13.99 0.81
N ASP A 12 9.91 -14.80 -0.18
CA ASP A 12 10.43 -14.67 -1.55
C ASP A 12 9.73 -13.53 -2.28
N LEU A 13 10.52 -12.60 -2.81
CA LEU A 13 10.04 -11.41 -3.50
C LEU A 13 10.29 -11.53 -5.00
N ARG A 14 9.28 -11.24 -5.81
CA ARG A 14 9.43 -11.12 -7.27
C ARG A 14 9.91 -9.73 -7.62
N ILE A 15 10.99 -9.64 -8.40
CA ILE A 15 11.54 -8.37 -8.87
C ILE A 15 10.97 -8.04 -10.24
N ASN A 16 10.31 -6.90 -10.35
CA ASN A 16 9.73 -6.37 -11.57
C ASN A 16 10.27 -4.96 -11.85
N GLU A 17 10.26 -4.57 -13.12
CA GLU A 17 10.59 -3.22 -13.58
C GLU A 17 9.28 -2.55 -14.04
N SER A 18 8.97 -1.37 -13.52
CA SER A 18 7.85 -0.55 -13.98
C SER A 18 8.21 0.21 -15.25
N ASP A 19 7.20 0.73 -15.95
CA ASP A 19 7.37 1.42 -17.24
C ASP A 19 8.25 2.68 -17.16
N ASP A 20 8.35 3.29 -15.97
CA ASP A 20 9.22 4.42 -15.68
C ASP A 20 10.68 4.02 -15.35
N GLY A 21 11.02 2.73 -15.45
CA GLY A 21 12.33 2.17 -15.11
C GLY A 21 12.57 1.98 -13.60
N GLY A 22 11.54 2.17 -12.77
CA GLY A 22 11.55 1.83 -11.35
C GLY A 22 11.66 0.32 -11.13
N MET A 23 12.47 -0.11 -10.17
CA MET A 23 12.56 -1.53 -9.80
C MET A 23 11.76 -1.77 -8.53
N PHE A 24 10.89 -2.76 -8.54
CA PHE A 24 10.07 -3.13 -7.37
C PHE A 24 10.28 -4.59 -7.00
N ALA A 25 10.35 -4.86 -5.70
CA ALA A 25 10.27 -6.21 -5.14
C ALA A 25 8.88 -6.41 -4.54
N GLN A 26 8.13 -7.39 -5.05
CA GLN A 26 6.74 -7.61 -4.71
C GLN A 26 6.56 -8.95 -4.00
N GLY A 27 5.69 -8.98 -3.01
CA GLY A 27 5.43 -10.17 -2.20
C GLY A 27 4.02 -10.17 -1.62
N GLN A 28 3.70 -11.27 -0.95
CA GLN A 28 2.51 -11.39 -0.12
C GLN A 28 2.93 -11.77 1.29
N TYR A 29 2.30 -11.13 2.27
CA TYR A 29 2.53 -11.43 3.68
C TYR A 29 1.19 -11.80 4.33
N VAL A 30 1.17 -12.86 5.12
CA VAL A 30 -0.07 -13.29 5.81
C VAL A 30 -0.21 -12.52 7.11
N ALA A 31 -1.12 -11.56 7.15
CA ALA A 31 -1.50 -10.81 8.34
C ALA A 31 -2.91 -11.24 8.78
N SER A 32 -3.10 -11.61 10.05
CA SER A 32 -4.39 -12.09 10.59
C SER A 32 -5.05 -13.24 9.80
N GLY A 33 -4.25 -14.03 9.06
CA GLY A 33 -4.75 -15.14 8.24
C GLY A 33 -5.14 -14.75 6.80
N ASN A 34 -5.07 -13.46 6.44
CA ASN A 34 -5.33 -12.98 5.09
C ASN A 34 -4.01 -12.57 4.40
N PRO A 35 -3.84 -12.88 3.10
CA PRO A 35 -2.70 -12.40 2.34
C PRO A 35 -2.86 -10.89 2.10
N VAL A 36 -1.81 -10.13 2.39
CA VAL A 36 -1.69 -8.72 2.07
C VAL A 36 -0.61 -8.58 1.00
N PHE A 37 -0.96 -7.96 -0.13
CA PHE A 37 0.00 -7.66 -1.17
C PHE A 37 0.85 -6.46 -0.80
N PHE A 38 2.14 -6.51 -1.12
CA PHE A 38 3.02 -5.37 -0.93
C PHE A 38 4.10 -5.26 -2.01
N SER A 39 4.50 -4.03 -2.28
CA SER A 39 5.57 -3.65 -3.19
C SER A 39 6.64 -2.85 -2.45
N ILE A 40 7.91 -3.09 -2.74
CA ILE A 40 9.06 -2.35 -2.19
C ILE A 40 9.79 -1.73 -3.35
N LYS A 41 9.86 -0.41 -3.41
CA LYS A 41 10.71 0.30 -4.36
C LYS A 41 12.16 0.00 -4.00
N LEU A 42 12.88 -0.64 -4.92
CA LEU A 42 14.28 -0.94 -4.73
C LEU A 42 15.12 0.31 -5.00
N PRO A 43 16.11 0.60 -4.15
CA PRO A 43 17.09 1.62 -4.47
C PRO A 43 17.90 1.22 -5.72
N ALA A 44 18.58 2.18 -6.33
CA ALA A 44 19.40 1.95 -7.52
C ALA A 44 20.32 0.72 -7.35
N ARG A 45 20.56 0.00 -8.45
CA ARG A 45 21.21 -1.32 -8.46
C ARG A 45 22.39 -1.41 -7.49
N GLY A 46 22.28 -2.34 -6.53
CA GLY A 46 23.37 -2.71 -5.63
C GLY A 46 23.24 -2.24 -4.18
N ARG A 47 22.09 -1.69 -3.76
CA ARG A 47 21.86 -1.24 -2.38
C ARG A 47 20.69 -1.93 -1.67
N ARG A 48 20.49 -3.22 -1.94
CA ARG A 48 19.35 -3.98 -1.38
C ARG A 48 19.41 -4.09 0.15
N GLU A 49 20.60 -3.93 0.72
CA GLU A 49 20.87 -3.83 2.15
C GLU A 49 20.27 -2.59 2.81
N GLU A 50 19.88 -1.56 2.04
CA GLU A 50 19.17 -0.38 2.56
C GLU A 50 17.68 -0.66 2.82
N VAL A 51 17.15 -1.83 2.42
CA VAL A 51 15.75 -2.21 2.66
C VAL A 51 15.58 -2.61 4.12
N ASP A 52 14.80 -1.80 4.86
CA ASP A 52 14.43 -2.08 6.24
C ASP A 52 13.26 -3.06 6.32
N PHE A 53 13.59 -4.35 6.32
CA PHE A 53 12.59 -5.43 6.43
C PHE A 53 11.84 -5.44 7.76
N GLU A 54 12.42 -4.93 8.84
CA GLU A 54 11.75 -4.87 10.13
C GLU A 54 10.66 -3.79 10.10
N PHE A 55 11.00 -2.60 9.58
CA PHE A 55 10.04 -1.51 9.35
C PHE A 55 8.86 -2.02 8.52
N ILE A 56 9.13 -2.66 7.38
CA ILE A 56 8.13 -3.19 6.45
C ILE A 56 7.23 -4.22 7.15
N ARG A 57 7.83 -5.23 7.80
CA ARG A 57 7.08 -6.31 8.45
C ARG A 57 6.14 -5.78 9.54
N VAL A 58 6.62 -4.82 10.34
CA VAL A 58 5.81 -4.20 11.40
C VAL A 58 4.59 -3.49 10.80
N ARG A 59 4.76 -2.77 9.68
CA ARG A 59 3.65 -2.05 9.02
C ARG A 59 2.61 -2.99 8.45
N ILE A 60 3.05 -4.00 7.69
CA ILE A 60 2.12 -4.97 7.09
C ILE A 60 1.39 -5.77 8.17
N SER A 61 2.06 -6.13 9.27
CA SER A 61 1.42 -6.83 10.39
C SER A 61 0.38 -5.95 11.12
N GLY A 62 0.45 -4.63 10.98
CA GLY A 62 -0.50 -3.67 11.52
C GLY A 62 -1.61 -3.26 10.55
N VAL A 63 -1.83 -3.99 9.46
CA VAL A 63 -2.76 -3.63 8.37
C VAL A 63 -4.15 -3.21 8.84
N GLU A 64 -4.73 -3.89 9.82
CA GLU A 64 -6.05 -3.55 10.36
C GLU A 64 -6.04 -2.15 11.00
N ALA A 65 -5.05 -1.85 11.84
CA ALA A 65 -4.94 -0.56 12.53
C ALA A 65 -4.67 0.60 11.56
N TYR A 66 -3.86 0.38 10.51
CA TYR A 66 -3.62 1.41 9.50
C TYR A 66 -4.79 1.59 8.54
N THR A 67 -5.55 0.53 8.26
CA THR A 67 -6.82 0.62 7.53
C THR A 67 -7.84 1.44 8.31
N ASP A 68 -8.00 1.20 9.60
CA ASP A 68 -8.89 2.00 10.45
C ASP A 68 -8.46 3.48 10.49
N MET A 69 -7.15 3.74 10.64
CA MET A 69 -6.61 5.09 10.64
C MET A 69 -6.86 5.81 9.29
N ALA A 70 -6.66 5.12 8.17
CA ALA A 70 -6.91 5.64 6.83
C ALA A 70 -8.40 5.94 6.63
N ARG A 71 -9.28 5.05 7.10
CA ARG A 71 -10.74 5.26 7.05
C ARG A 71 -11.14 6.51 7.82
N ASP A 72 -10.72 6.63 9.08
CA ASP A 72 -11.08 7.77 9.93
C ASP A 72 -10.57 9.10 9.33
N PHE A 73 -9.35 9.07 8.78
CA PHE A 73 -8.78 10.20 8.06
C PHE A 73 -9.62 10.60 6.84
N LEU A 74 -9.95 9.66 5.96
CA LEU A 74 -10.74 9.94 4.75
C LEU A 74 -12.16 10.42 5.09
N VAL A 75 -12.80 9.83 6.10
CA VAL A 75 -14.11 10.29 6.60
C VAL A 75 -14.05 11.74 7.05
N SER A 76 -13.01 12.10 7.82
CA SER A 76 -12.80 13.47 8.29
C SER A 76 -12.53 14.45 7.15
N GLU A 77 -11.58 14.13 6.26
CA GLU A 77 -11.16 15.02 5.17
C GLU A 77 -12.27 15.25 4.13
N LEU A 78 -13.07 14.22 3.86
CA LEU A 78 -14.16 14.29 2.87
C LEU A 78 -15.50 14.73 3.48
N GLY A 79 -15.58 14.88 4.81
CA GLY A 79 -16.81 15.27 5.50
C GLY A 79 -17.93 14.23 5.41
N LEU A 80 -17.57 12.95 5.45
CA LEU A 80 -18.49 11.82 5.27
C LEU A 80 -19.12 11.38 6.59
N ASP A 81 -20.19 10.60 6.50
CA ASP A 81 -20.78 9.92 7.66
C ASP A 81 -19.92 8.69 8.03
N PRO A 82 -19.37 8.60 9.27
CA PRO A 82 -18.58 7.45 9.70
C PRO A 82 -19.36 6.11 9.69
N GLU A 83 -20.69 6.14 9.75
CA GLU A 83 -21.52 4.93 9.70
C GLU A 83 -21.71 4.41 8.26
N GLY A 84 -21.44 5.24 7.25
CA GLY A 84 -21.62 4.93 5.82
C GLY A 84 -23.07 4.56 5.45
N GLU A 85 -23.30 4.13 4.20
CA GLU A 85 -24.63 3.68 3.75
C GLU A 85 -24.96 2.21 4.11
N GLY A 86 -24.14 1.56 4.96
CA GLY A 86 -24.55 0.40 5.76
C GLY A 86 -24.51 -0.99 5.12
N LYS A 87 -23.65 -1.28 4.12
CA LYS A 87 -23.49 -2.67 3.61
C LYS A 87 -22.07 -3.09 3.21
N ALA A 88 -21.17 -2.16 2.91
CA ALA A 88 -19.79 -2.44 2.50
C ALA A 88 -18.82 -1.58 3.32
N PRO A 89 -17.56 -2.01 3.49
CA PRO A 89 -16.55 -1.15 4.09
C PRO A 89 -16.35 0.12 3.24
N LEU A 90 -16.02 1.24 3.88
CA LEU A 90 -15.72 2.49 3.17
C LEU A 90 -14.51 2.32 2.25
N ILE A 91 -13.47 1.65 2.75
CA ILE A 91 -12.25 1.28 2.03
C ILE A 91 -11.91 -0.19 2.33
N GLY A 92 -11.31 -0.88 1.38
CA GLY A 92 -11.01 -2.31 1.46
C GLY A 92 -9.86 -2.70 0.53
N ASP A 93 -9.48 -3.98 0.63
CA ASP A 93 -8.38 -4.60 -0.12
C ASP A 93 -7.05 -3.80 -0.07
N PRO A 94 -6.43 -3.66 1.12
CA PRO A 94 -5.25 -2.82 1.29
C PRO A 94 -4.01 -3.43 0.64
N GLU A 95 -3.36 -2.65 -0.22
CA GLU A 95 -2.06 -2.99 -0.82
C GLU A 95 -0.98 -1.99 -0.39
N PHE A 96 0.15 -2.47 0.11
CA PHE A 96 1.22 -1.62 0.62
C PHE A 96 2.25 -1.29 -0.45
N THR A 97 2.71 -0.05 -0.52
CA THR A 97 3.92 0.31 -1.27
C THR A 97 4.91 1.04 -0.38
N PHE A 98 6.14 0.53 -0.30
CA PHE A 98 7.24 1.12 0.45
C PHE A 98 8.18 1.84 -0.52
N TRP A 99 8.25 3.16 -0.44
CA TRP A 99 8.96 4.00 -1.41
C TRP A 99 10.45 4.16 -1.09
N GLY A 100 10.84 3.84 0.14
CA GLY A 100 12.19 3.97 0.68
C GLY A 100 12.21 4.87 1.92
N GLY A 101 13.22 4.69 2.78
CA GLY A 101 13.26 5.40 4.06
C GLY A 101 12.04 5.09 4.93
N LEU A 102 11.34 6.13 5.36
CA LEU A 102 10.13 6.02 6.20
C LEU A 102 8.84 6.30 5.41
N ASP A 103 8.93 6.48 4.09
CA ASP A 103 7.78 6.83 3.25
C ASP A 103 7.15 5.57 2.67
N TRP A 104 5.83 5.46 2.84
CA TRP A 104 5.04 4.32 2.37
C TRP A 104 3.57 4.71 2.19
N SER A 105 2.82 3.91 1.45
CA SER A 105 1.41 4.16 1.18
C SER A 105 0.59 2.88 1.26
N ILE A 106 -0.71 3.02 1.48
CA ILE A 106 -1.71 1.96 1.30
C ILE A 106 -2.65 2.37 0.17
N LEU A 107 -2.73 1.55 -0.87
CA LEU A 107 -3.78 1.63 -1.86
C LEU A 107 -4.99 0.84 -1.37
N PHE A 108 -6.17 1.45 -1.42
CA PHE A 108 -7.44 0.77 -1.21
C PHE A 108 -8.17 0.69 -2.55
N ALA A 109 -8.02 -0.44 -3.23
CA ALA A 109 -8.57 -0.68 -4.55
C ALA A 109 -10.08 -0.99 -4.53
N GLU A 110 -10.59 -1.46 -3.39
CA GLU A 110 -12.01 -1.67 -3.17
C GLU A 110 -12.55 -0.68 -2.12
N GLY A 111 -13.84 -0.39 -2.19
CA GLY A 111 -14.50 0.47 -1.22
C GLY A 111 -15.88 0.89 -1.66
N SER A 112 -16.62 1.52 -0.74
CA SER A 112 -17.92 2.14 -1.04
C SER A 112 -17.82 3.66 -1.25
N LEU A 113 -16.63 4.23 -1.08
CA LEU A 113 -16.37 5.62 -1.43
C LEU A 113 -16.27 5.77 -2.95
N ASP A 114 -16.86 6.83 -3.50
CA ASP A 114 -16.77 7.13 -4.94
C ASP A 114 -15.32 7.24 -5.43
N ILE A 115 -14.41 7.73 -4.58
CA ILE A 115 -12.97 7.85 -4.89
C ILE A 115 -12.23 6.52 -4.99
N CYS A 116 -12.85 5.40 -4.57
CA CYS A 116 -12.27 4.07 -4.76
C CYS A 116 -12.43 3.56 -6.19
N GLU A 117 -13.32 4.16 -7.00
CA GLU A 117 -13.54 3.76 -8.39
C GLU A 117 -12.86 4.74 -9.36
N PRO A 118 -12.22 4.27 -10.44
CA PRO A 118 -11.97 2.87 -10.79
C PRO A 118 -10.63 2.32 -10.26
N TYR A 119 -9.76 3.19 -9.73
CA TYR A 119 -8.36 2.85 -9.42
C TYR A 119 -8.01 2.91 -7.94
N GLY A 120 -8.97 3.17 -7.06
CA GLY A 120 -8.75 3.23 -5.61
C GLY A 120 -8.34 4.60 -5.09
N VAL A 121 -8.10 4.64 -3.78
CA VAL A 121 -7.50 5.79 -3.08
C VAL A 121 -6.16 5.39 -2.48
N LEU A 122 -5.14 6.21 -2.67
CA LEU A 122 -3.80 5.99 -2.13
C LEU A 122 -3.60 6.86 -0.89
N VAL A 123 -3.55 6.26 0.30
CA VAL A 123 -3.25 6.99 1.55
C VAL A 123 -1.76 6.94 1.82
N ASN A 124 -1.15 8.11 1.99
CA ASN A 124 0.30 8.30 2.11
C ASN A 124 0.72 8.47 3.57
N PHE A 125 1.78 7.79 3.95
CA PHE A 125 2.33 7.77 5.30
C PHE A 125 3.81 8.16 5.31
N HIS A 126 4.20 8.85 6.39
CA HIS A 126 5.59 9.00 6.81
C HIS A 126 5.72 8.41 8.22
N ASP A 127 6.58 7.40 8.36
CA ASP A 127 6.75 6.59 9.57
C ASP A 127 5.45 5.91 10.05
N ALA A 128 4.73 6.53 10.98
CA ALA A 128 3.46 6.05 11.52
C ALA A 128 2.31 7.07 11.37
N HIS A 129 2.52 8.15 10.60
CA HIS A 129 1.59 9.25 10.45
C HIS A 129 1.10 9.38 9.00
N ILE A 130 -0.19 9.63 8.82
CA ILE A 130 -0.75 10.01 7.52
C ILE A 130 -0.27 11.41 7.16
N VAL A 131 0.24 11.58 5.94
CA VAL A 131 0.70 12.86 5.39
C VAL A 131 -0.19 13.38 4.26
N GLY A 132 -1.12 12.56 3.76
CA GLY A 132 -2.09 12.94 2.75
C GLY A 132 -2.71 11.73 2.07
N PHE A 133 -3.48 11.98 1.01
CA PHE A 133 -4.00 10.95 0.10
C PHE A 133 -4.03 11.45 -1.33
N ASP A 134 -3.97 10.53 -2.28
CA ASP A 134 -4.19 10.78 -3.70
C ASP A 134 -5.49 10.08 -4.13
N ASP A 135 -6.38 10.86 -4.74
CA ASP A 135 -7.59 10.36 -5.39
C ASP A 135 -7.23 9.89 -6.80
N LEU A 136 -7.31 8.58 -7.04
CA LEU A 136 -6.98 8.00 -8.34
C LEU A 136 -8.20 7.86 -9.25
N SER A 137 -9.41 8.27 -8.81
CA SER A 137 -10.63 8.18 -9.61
C SER A 137 -10.56 8.94 -10.93
N GLY A 138 -9.79 10.03 -10.96
CA GLY A 138 -9.58 10.87 -12.13
C GLY A 138 -8.35 10.53 -12.97
N ALA A 139 -7.63 9.45 -12.68
CA ALA A 139 -6.44 9.09 -13.45
C ALA A 139 -6.83 8.73 -14.90
N GLU A 140 -6.18 9.37 -15.88
CA GLU A 140 -6.36 9.01 -17.29
C GLU A 140 -5.78 7.60 -17.52
N GLU A 141 -6.59 6.70 -18.10
CA GLU A 141 -6.16 5.38 -18.55
C GLU A 141 -5.05 5.58 -19.61
N VAL A 142 -3.80 5.20 -19.28
CA VAL A 142 -2.62 5.31 -20.16
C VAL A 142 -2.39 4.08 -21.01
#